data_AF-A0A3M7LYN2-F1
#
_entry.id   AF-A0A3M7LYN2-F1
#
_cell.length_a   1.000
_cell.length_b   1.000
_cell.length_c   1.000
_cell.angle_alpha   90.00
_cell.angle_beta   90.00
_cell.angle_gamma   90.00
#
_symmetry.space_group_name_H-M   'P 1'
#
loop_
_entity.id
_entity.type
_entity.pdbx_description
1 polymer ?
#
loop_
_entity_poly.entity_id
_entity_poly.type
_entity_poly.pdbx_seq_one_letter_code
_entity_poly.pdbx_strand_id
1 'polypeptide(L)'
;MHLETPKVGASPVAYPSCCLALSAPLVGHVQSLLPRPPALTLSIGSGFGLLEACLMTGPMARHVVGIEVEPSSNQYLPASHHRVVHGTRFLDPLAAEAAAWLFVYPRRLGLVEEYLAQYGNTSVETVIWAGPKADWDDYKACFSDWHVQEQSADEVGGKPWELIAVAKKRP
;
A
#
# COMPACT_ATOMS: atom_id res chain seq x y z
N MET A 1 -0.20 10.51 -20.84
CA MET A 1 -1.65 10.42 -20.56
C MET A 1 -1.83 9.30 -19.57
N HIS A 2 -2.51 9.54 -18.45
CA HIS A 2 -2.82 8.49 -17.47
C HIS A 2 -4.21 7.93 -17.77
N LEU A 3 -4.43 6.65 -17.48
CA LEU A 3 -5.72 6.00 -17.66
C LEU A 3 -6.72 6.50 -16.60
N GLU A 4 -8.00 6.55 -16.98
CA GLU A 4 -9.06 6.82 -16.02
C GLU A 4 -9.26 5.64 -15.06
N THR A 5 -9.47 5.95 -13.78
CA THR A 5 -9.74 4.93 -12.76
C THR A 5 -11.12 4.29 -13.03
N PRO A 6 -11.21 2.95 -13.13
CA PRO A 6 -12.50 2.27 -13.27
C PRO A 6 -13.38 2.50 -12.03
N LYS A 7 -14.69 2.53 -12.25
CA LYS A 7 -15.66 2.59 -11.15
C LYS A 7 -15.69 1.27 -10.40
N VAL A 8 -15.16 1.24 -9.19
CA VAL A 8 -15.21 0.07 -8.30
C VAL A 8 -16.62 -0.14 -7.74
N GLY A 9 -17.11 -1.37 -7.83
CA GLY A 9 -18.45 -1.77 -7.35
C GLY A 9 -18.44 -2.30 -5.91
N ALA A 10 -19.58 -2.80 -5.45
CA ALA A 10 -19.72 -3.33 -4.08
C ALA A 10 -19.00 -4.67 -3.87
N SER A 11 -18.80 -5.46 -4.93
CA SER A 11 -18.16 -6.78 -4.84
C SER A 11 -16.69 -6.74 -5.30
N PRO A 12 -15.81 -7.57 -4.72
CA PRO A 12 -14.40 -7.63 -5.09
C PRO A 12 -14.18 -8.17 -6.50
N VAL A 13 -13.53 -7.35 -7.35
CA VAL A 13 -13.17 -7.67 -8.73
C VAL A 13 -11.66 -7.65 -8.90
N ALA A 14 -11.10 -8.70 -9.51
CA ALA A 14 -9.69 -8.74 -9.88
C ALA A 14 -9.47 -7.89 -11.14
N TYR A 15 -8.53 -6.95 -11.07
CA TYR A 15 -8.14 -6.12 -12.20
C TYR A 15 -6.73 -6.53 -12.64
N PRO A 16 -6.44 -6.66 -13.95
CA PRO A 16 -5.08 -6.98 -14.42
C PRO A 16 -4.01 -6.00 -13.93
N SER A 17 -4.42 -4.77 -13.60
CA SER A 17 -3.56 -3.69 -13.12
C SER A 17 -3.56 -3.51 -11.59
N CYS A 18 -4.06 -4.47 -10.81
CA CYS A 18 -3.97 -4.42 -9.35
C CYS A 18 -3.85 -5.84 -8.77
N CYS A 19 -2.94 -6.02 -7.80
CA CYS A 19 -2.77 -7.31 -7.14
C CYS A 19 -3.97 -7.68 -6.26
N LEU A 20 -4.58 -6.69 -5.60
CA LEU A 20 -5.79 -6.89 -4.81
C LEU A 20 -7.02 -6.89 -5.70
N ALA A 21 -7.99 -7.73 -5.35
CA ALA A 21 -9.33 -7.58 -5.88
C ALA A 21 -9.99 -6.32 -5.27
N LEU A 22 -10.36 -5.36 -6.10
CA LEU A 22 -10.89 -4.08 -5.62
C LEU A 22 -12.41 -4.10 -5.52
N SER A 23 -12.91 -3.46 -4.46
CA SER A 23 -14.30 -3.09 -4.25
C SER A 23 -14.36 -1.74 -3.55
N ALA A 24 -15.49 -1.05 -3.64
CA ALA A 24 -15.71 0.19 -2.92
C ALA A 24 -15.58 0.04 -1.40
N PRO A 25 -16.11 -1.02 -0.75
CA PRO A 25 -15.87 -1.27 0.68
C PRO A 25 -14.37 -1.43 1.01
N LEU A 26 -13.61 -2.19 0.21
CA LEU A 26 -12.19 -2.41 0.47
C LEU A 26 -11.40 -1.10 0.35
N VAL A 27 -11.64 -0.34 -0.72
CA VAL A 27 -10.99 0.97 -0.93
C VAL A 27 -11.33 1.91 0.23
N GLY A 28 -12.60 1.99 0.63
CA GLY A 28 -13.04 2.83 1.75
C GLY A 28 -12.43 2.40 3.08
N HIS A 29 -12.28 1.09 3.31
CA HIS A 29 -11.62 0.56 4.48
C HIS A 29 -10.14 0.95 4.52
N VAL A 30 -9.39 0.73 3.43
CA VAL A 30 -7.98 1.14 3.35
C VAL A 30 -7.84 2.66 3.52
N GLN A 31 -8.71 3.48 2.91
CA GLN A 31 -8.75 4.93 3.16
C GLN A 31 -8.96 5.24 4.65
N SER A 32 -9.79 4.49 5.37
CA SER A 32 -10.03 4.72 6.81
C SER A 32 -8.80 4.44 7.68
N LEU A 33 -7.92 3.54 7.25
CA LEU A 33 -6.67 3.21 7.94
C LEU A 33 -5.56 4.24 7.68
N LEU A 34 -5.62 4.92 6.53
CA LEU A 34 -4.60 5.88 6.10
C LEU A 34 -4.81 7.27 6.72
N PRO A 35 -3.70 8.00 6.99
CA PRO A 35 -3.76 9.33 7.56
C PRO A 35 -4.40 10.32 6.59
N ARG A 36 -5.12 11.32 7.11
CA ARG A 36 -5.75 12.35 6.29
C ARG A 36 -4.71 13.35 5.77
N PRO A 37 -4.93 13.99 4.60
CA PRO A 37 -4.11 15.11 4.17
C PRO A 37 -4.01 16.21 5.25
N PRO A 38 -2.86 16.89 5.39
CA PRO A 38 -1.71 16.87 4.47
C PRO A 38 -0.74 15.70 4.64
N ALA A 39 -0.94 14.83 5.64
CA ALA A 39 -0.03 13.72 5.91
C ALA A 39 0.09 12.76 4.71
N LEU A 40 1.32 12.35 4.43
CA LEU A 40 1.68 11.56 3.26
C LEU A 40 1.59 10.05 3.56
N THR A 41 1.02 9.31 2.61
CA THR A 41 1.15 7.85 2.50
C THR A 41 2.07 7.50 1.34
N LEU A 42 3.02 6.59 1.56
CA LEU A 42 3.87 6.04 0.51
C LEU A 42 3.39 4.63 0.14
N SER A 43 2.99 4.39 -1.11
CA SER A 43 2.71 3.05 -1.63
C SER A 43 3.95 2.49 -2.30
N ILE A 44 4.56 1.46 -1.73
CA ILE A 44 5.85 0.93 -2.15
C ILE A 44 5.63 -0.32 -3.01
N GLY A 45 6.09 -0.29 -4.27
CA GLY A 45 5.76 -1.32 -5.25
C GLY A 45 4.36 -1.14 -5.82
N SER A 46 4.00 0.11 -6.17
CA SER A 46 2.66 0.53 -6.62
C SER A 46 2.19 -0.11 -7.94
N GLY A 47 3.08 -0.77 -8.69
CA GLY A 47 2.79 -1.46 -9.94
C GLY A 47 2.22 -0.51 -10.99
N PHE A 48 0.97 -0.77 -11.39
CA PHE A 48 0.28 0.07 -12.36
C PHE A 48 -0.31 1.35 -11.73
N GLY A 49 -0.41 1.45 -10.40
CA GLY A 49 -0.93 2.62 -9.69
C GLY A 49 -2.46 2.66 -9.53
N LEU A 50 -3.17 1.57 -9.84
CA LEU A 50 -4.65 1.56 -9.86
C LEU A 50 -5.24 1.73 -8.45
N LEU A 51 -4.72 1.02 -7.45
CA LEU A 51 -5.22 1.12 -6.07
C LEU A 51 -5.00 2.54 -5.55
N GLU A 52 -3.81 3.09 -5.75
CA GLU A 52 -3.41 4.42 -5.30
C GLU A 52 -4.32 5.48 -5.92
N ALA A 53 -4.61 5.37 -7.23
CA ALA A 53 -5.56 6.25 -7.89
C ALA A 53 -6.96 6.16 -7.26
N CYS A 54 -7.46 4.96 -6.92
CA CYS A 54 -8.71 4.80 -6.18
C CYS A 54 -8.66 5.50 -4.80
N LEU A 55 -7.56 5.32 -4.04
CA LEU A 55 -7.38 5.91 -2.71
C LEU A 55 -7.34 7.45 -2.74
N MET A 56 -6.93 8.05 -3.86
CA MET A 56 -6.85 9.50 -4.07
C MET A 56 -8.17 10.14 -4.54
N THR A 57 -9.24 9.35 -4.73
CA THR A 57 -10.53 9.85 -5.22
C THR A 57 -11.63 9.82 -4.15
N GLY A 58 -12.65 10.65 -4.36
CA GLY A 58 -13.84 10.70 -3.52
C GLY A 58 -13.67 11.50 -2.21
N PRO A 59 -14.68 11.47 -1.32
CA PRO A 59 -14.71 12.30 -0.11
C PRO A 59 -13.67 11.89 0.95
N MET A 60 -13.16 10.65 0.87
CA MET A 60 -12.10 10.14 1.75
C MET A 60 -10.76 10.04 1.01
N ALA A 61 -10.53 10.88 0.00
CA ALA A 61 -9.27 10.96 -0.71
C ALA A 61 -8.07 11.07 0.27
N ARG A 62 -6.98 10.39 -0.08
CA ARG A 62 -5.73 10.37 0.67
C ARG A 62 -4.60 10.95 -0.17
N HIS A 63 -3.59 11.50 0.50
CA HIS A 63 -2.37 11.96 -0.16
C HIS A 63 -1.42 10.77 -0.30
N VAL A 64 -1.42 10.14 -1.47
CA VAL A 64 -0.66 8.91 -1.74
C VAL A 64 0.36 9.14 -2.84
N VAL A 65 1.62 8.78 -2.60
CA VAL A 65 2.66 8.73 -3.64
C VAL A 65 3.04 7.28 -3.87
N GLY A 66 2.98 6.83 -5.13
CA GLY A 66 3.40 5.48 -5.53
C GLY A 66 4.87 5.42 -5.93
N ILE A 67 5.61 4.47 -5.37
CA ILE A 67 6.98 4.12 -5.75
C ILE A 67 6.94 2.86 -6.63
N GLU A 68 7.65 2.87 -7.75
CA GLU A 68 7.83 1.68 -8.59
C GLU A 68 9.27 1.57 -9.12
N VAL A 69 9.70 0.38 -9.49
CA VAL A 69 11.02 0.16 -10.10
C VAL A 69 11.02 0.64 -11.55
N GLU A 70 12.11 1.26 -11.99
CA GLU A 70 12.30 1.61 -13.39
C GLU A 70 12.70 0.39 -14.25
N PRO A 71 12.12 0.19 -15.46
CA PRO A 71 11.04 0.99 -16.07
C PRO A 71 9.69 0.78 -15.39
N SER A 72 9.02 1.88 -15.07
CA SER A 72 7.76 1.85 -14.34
C SER A 72 6.61 1.29 -15.17
N SER A 73 5.78 0.45 -14.55
CA SER A 73 4.53 -0.06 -15.12
C SER A 73 3.34 0.88 -14.89
N ASN A 74 3.54 2.01 -14.22
CA ASN A 74 2.46 2.92 -13.84
C ASN A 74 1.65 3.41 -15.06
N GLN A 75 0.32 3.29 -14.95
CA GLN A 75 -0.64 3.75 -15.95
C GLN A 75 -1.62 4.77 -15.38
N TYR A 76 -1.85 4.77 -14.07
CA TYR A 76 -2.94 5.54 -13.44
C TYR A 76 -2.46 6.77 -12.68
N LEU A 77 -1.27 6.73 -12.04
CA LEU A 77 -0.81 7.84 -11.21
C LEU A 77 -0.20 8.97 -12.03
N PRO A 78 -0.55 10.23 -11.74
CA PRO A 78 0.13 11.38 -12.34
C PRO A 78 1.59 11.45 -11.88
N ALA A 79 2.45 12.09 -12.67
CA ALA A 79 3.87 12.27 -12.35
C ALA A 79 4.11 12.96 -10.99
N SER A 80 3.18 13.79 -10.52
CA SER A 80 3.25 14.42 -9.19
C SER A 80 3.03 13.47 -8.02
N HIS A 81 2.45 12.29 -8.27
CA HIS A 81 2.14 11.26 -7.26
C HIS A 81 2.81 9.93 -7.58
N HIS A 82 3.86 9.96 -8.41
CA HIS A 82 4.59 8.78 -8.82
C HIS A 82 6.09 9.07 -8.84
N ARG A 83 6.86 8.18 -8.22
CA ARG A 83 8.33 8.22 -8.22
C ARG A 83 8.87 6.85 -8.59
N VAL A 84 10.11 6.83 -9.06
CA VAL A 84 10.78 5.61 -9.49
C VAL A 84 12.08 5.38 -8.75
N VAL A 85 12.45 4.11 -8.59
CA VAL A 85 13.75 3.68 -8.08
C VAL A 85 14.47 2.79 -9.10
N HIS A 86 15.80 2.85 -9.15
CA HIS A 86 16.60 2.16 -10.18
C HIS A 86 16.92 0.69 -9.83
N GLY A 87 15.94 -0.04 -9.29
CA GLY A 87 16.06 -1.47 -9.02
C GLY A 87 15.30 -1.91 -7.76
N THR A 88 15.11 -3.22 -7.64
CA THR A 88 14.26 -3.84 -6.59
C THR A 88 14.84 -3.80 -5.17
N ARG A 89 16.06 -3.27 -4.99
CA ARG A 89 16.74 -3.10 -3.70
C ARG A 89 17.00 -1.63 -3.34
N PHE A 90 16.50 -0.69 -4.16
CA PHE A 90 16.63 0.72 -3.87
C PHE A 90 15.43 1.18 -3.07
N LEU A 91 15.69 2.00 -2.05
CA LEU A 91 14.67 2.60 -1.20
C LEU A 91 14.50 4.07 -1.59
N ASP A 92 13.27 4.56 -1.60
CA ASP A 92 13.00 5.99 -1.81
C ASP A 92 13.07 6.76 -0.47
N PRO A 93 13.90 7.81 -0.36
CA PRO A 93 14.07 8.57 0.89
C PRO A 93 12.80 9.29 1.36
N LEU A 94 11.79 9.47 0.49
CA LEU A 94 10.49 10.03 0.88
C LEU A 94 9.79 9.20 1.96
N ALA A 95 10.18 7.93 2.13
CA ALA A 95 9.70 7.10 3.24
C ALA A 95 10.01 7.68 4.62
N ALA A 96 11.09 8.45 4.76
CA ALA A 96 11.43 9.11 6.02
C ALA A 96 10.40 10.19 6.45
N GLU A 97 9.67 10.72 5.48
CA GLU A 97 8.70 11.82 5.66
C GLU A 97 7.25 11.33 5.68
N ALA A 98 6.99 10.13 5.17
CA ALA A 98 5.64 9.57 5.10
C ALA A 98 5.15 9.11 6.47
N ALA A 99 3.92 9.51 6.82
CA ALA A 99 3.26 9.11 8.07
C ALA A 99 2.70 7.69 8.00
N ALA A 100 2.46 7.18 6.80
CA ALA A 100 2.05 5.80 6.59
C ALA A 100 2.72 5.18 5.36
N TRP A 101 2.96 3.87 5.41
CA TRP A 101 3.41 3.09 4.27
C TRP A 101 2.40 2.01 3.92
N LEU A 102 2.31 1.70 2.62
CA LEU A 102 1.47 0.66 2.08
C LEU A 102 2.32 -0.29 1.24
N PHE A 103 2.34 -1.57 1.62
CA PHE A 103 2.93 -2.67 0.87
C PHE A 103 1.81 -3.59 0.39
N VAL A 104 1.60 -3.65 -0.92
CA VAL A 104 0.60 -4.55 -1.52
C VAL A 104 1.31 -5.63 -2.32
N TYR A 105 1.16 -6.89 -1.91
CA TYR A 105 1.81 -8.04 -2.52
C TYR A 105 3.32 -7.78 -2.72
N PRO A 106 4.07 -7.36 -1.68
CA PRO A 106 5.51 -7.17 -1.82
C PRO A 106 6.13 -8.48 -2.31
N ARG A 107 7.00 -8.38 -3.32
CA ARG A 107 7.62 -9.57 -3.95
C ARG A 107 8.81 -10.13 -3.20
N ARG A 108 9.27 -9.42 -2.16
CA ARG A 108 10.47 -9.78 -1.42
C ARG A 108 10.31 -9.34 0.05
N LEU A 109 10.59 -10.28 0.94
CA LEU A 109 10.67 -10.04 2.38
C LEU A 109 11.65 -8.90 2.69
N GLY A 110 12.84 -8.98 2.10
CA GLY A 110 13.91 -8.00 2.33
C GLY A 110 13.54 -6.56 2.02
N LEU A 111 12.57 -6.27 1.14
CA LEU A 111 12.13 -4.89 0.88
C LEU A 111 11.49 -4.29 2.12
N VAL A 112 10.60 -5.06 2.75
CA VAL A 112 9.89 -4.61 3.95
C VAL A 112 10.89 -4.43 5.08
N GLU A 113 11.81 -5.39 5.26
CA GLU A 113 12.90 -5.31 6.25
C GLU A 113 13.81 -4.10 6.02
N GLU A 114 14.24 -3.86 4.78
CA GLU A 114 15.13 -2.76 4.40
C GLU A 114 14.46 -1.39 4.66
N TYR A 115 13.18 -1.22 4.29
CA TYR A 115 12.43 0.01 4.57
C TYR A 115 12.24 0.24 6.08
N LEU A 116 11.85 -0.80 6.83
CA LEU A 116 11.67 -0.70 8.28
C LEU A 116 12.99 -0.41 9.00
N ALA A 117 14.08 -1.08 8.62
CA ALA A 117 15.39 -0.86 9.21
C ALA A 117 15.92 0.56 8.92
N GLN A 118 15.77 1.04 7.70
CA GLN A 118 16.29 2.34 7.27
C GLN A 118 15.43 3.51 7.77
N TYR A 119 14.11 3.40 7.72
CA TYR A 119 13.18 4.51 7.92
C TYR A 119 12.10 4.25 8.98
N GLY A 120 11.98 3.05 9.55
CA GLY A 120 10.87 2.69 10.45
C GLY A 120 10.81 3.51 11.75
N ASN A 121 11.93 4.08 12.16
CA ASN A 121 12.04 4.96 13.34
C ASN A 121 11.93 6.46 13.02
N THR A 122 11.45 6.80 11.80
CA THR A 122 11.25 8.20 11.37
C THR A 122 9.78 8.61 11.54
N SER A 123 9.17 9.29 10.56
CA SER A 123 7.82 9.84 10.62
C SER A 123 6.69 8.81 10.51
N VAL A 124 7.00 7.58 10.06
CA VAL A 124 5.98 6.55 9.85
C VAL A 124 5.36 6.10 11.17
N GLU A 125 4.04 6.14 11.26
CA GLU A 125 3.28 5.69 12.44
C GLU A 125 2.42 4.46 12.14
N THR A 126 2.17 4.18 10.86
CA THR A 126 1.35 3.05 10.42
C THR A 126 1.94 2.43 9.17
N VAL A 127 2.15 1.11 9.19
CA VAL A 127 2.49 0.33 8.01
C VAL A 127 1.36 -0.65 7.73
N ILE A 128 0.84 -0.62 6.51
CA ILE A 128 -0.17 -1.55 6.04
C ILE A 128 0.51 -2.53 5.09
N TRP A 129 0.41 -3.81 5.42
CA TRP A 129 0.74 -4.90 4.51
C TRP A 129 -0.56 -5.54 4.04
N ALA A 130 -0.72 -5.74 2.74
CA ALA A 130 -1.87 -6.43 2.16
C ALA A 130 -1.39 -7.46 1.13
N GLY A 131 -1.79 -8.71 1.30
CA GLY A 131 -1.25 -9.82 0.52
C GLY A 131 -2.02 -11.12 0.69
N PRO A 132 -1.59 -12.21 0.04
CA PRO A 132 -2.14 -13.54 0.29
C PRO A 132 -1.92 -13.95 1.75
N LYS A 133 -2.93 -14.52 2.40
CA LYS A 133 -2.83 -15.09 3.75
C LYS A 133 -1.66 -16.05 3.91
N ALA A 134 -1.39 -16.85 2.87
CA ALA A 134 -0.31 -17.84 2.85
C ALA A 134 1.08 -17.23 2.94
N ASP A 135 1.25 -15.97 2.50
CA ASP A 135 2.54 -15.30 2.49
C ASP A 135 2.78 -14.56 3.83
N TRP A 136 1.72 -14.27 4.60
CA TRP A 136 1.82 -13.41 5.78
C TRP A 136 2.78 -13.93 6.85
N ASP A 137 2.82 -15.24 7.06
CA ASP A 137 3.70 -15.86 8.05
C ASP A 137 5.19 -15.54 7.81
N ASP A 138 5.59 -15.37 6.55
CA ASP A 138 6.95 -14.97 6.18
C ASP A 138 7.23 -13.51 6.55
N TYR A 139 6.23 -12.62 6.44
CA TYR A 139 6.37 -11.17 6.66
C TYR A 139 6.16 -10.74 8.12
N LYS A 140 5.44 -11.52 8.92
CA LYS A 140 5.05 -11.14 10.29
C LYS A 140 6.24 -10.76 11.17
N ALA A 141 7.37 -11.44 10.99
CA ALA A 141 8.60 -11.18 11.76
C ALA A 141 9.21 -9.79 11.50
N CYS A 142 9.01 -9.21 10.32
CA CYS A 142 9.48 -7.85 9.99
C CYS A 142 8.90 -6.81 10.95
N PHE A 143 7.70 -7.07 11.49
CA PHE A 143 6.95 -6.14 12.33
C PHE A 143 7.07 -6.48 13.83
N SER A 144 8.12 -7.20 14.24
CA SER A 144 8.32 -7.67 15.63
C SER A 144 8.33 -6.55 16.67
N ASP A 145 8.83 -5.36 16.32
CA ASP A 145 8.84 -4.16 17.17
C ASP A 145 7.53 -3.34 17.12
N TRP A 146 6.59 -3.75 16.27
CA TRP A 146 5.34 -3.05 16.04
C TRP A 146 4.20 -3.76 16.79
N HIS A 147 3.07 -3.08 16.95
CA HIS A 147 1.79 -3.69 17.32
C HIS A 147 1.02 -4.00 16.04
N VAL A 148 0.81 -5.27 15.75
CA VAL A 148 0.18 -5.72 14.50
C VAL A 148 -1.24 -6.22 14.76
N GLN A 149 -2.19 -5.69 13.99
CA GLN A 149 -3.56 -6.19 13.91
C GLN A 149 -3.77 -6.83 12.54
N GLU A 150 -4.23 -8.07 12.53
CA GLU A 150 -4.49 -8.85 11.32
C GLU A 150 -6.00 -8.89 11.07
N GLN A 151 -6.41 -8.65 9.82
CA GLN A 151 -7.80 -8.73 9.40
C GLN A 151 -7.92 -9.45 8.06
N SER A 152 -8.91 -10.33 7.95
CA SER A 152 -9.26 -10.97 6.68
C SER A 152 -9.85 -9.94 5.71
N ALA A 153 -9.37 -9.90 4.47
CA ALA A 153 -9.81 -8.85 3.55
C ALA A 153 -11.29 -8.98 3.15
N ASP A 154 -11.87 -10.19 3.12
CA ASP A 154 -13.28 -10.42 2.80
C ASP A 154 -14.26 -9.82 3.80
N GLU A 155 -13.88 -9.66 5.07
CA GLU A 155 -14.66 -8.95 6.09
C GLU A 155 -14.86 -7.47 5.74
N VAL A 156 -13.98 -6.92 4.89
CA VAL A 156 -13.97 -5.52 4.48
C VAL A 156 -14.11 -5.37 2.96
N GLY A 157 -14.58 -6.42 2.27
CA GLY A 157 -14.93 -6.39 0.85
C GLY A 157 -13.82 -6.77 -0.13
N GLY A 158 -12.71 -7.33 0.34
CA GLY A 158 -11.67 -7.99 -0.46
C GLY A 158 -11.96 -9.49 -0.70
N LYS A 159 -10.94 -10.28 -1.04
CA LYS A 159 -11.09 -11.73 -1.23
C LYS A 159 -10.73 -12.53 0.03
N PRO A 160 -11.30 -13.74 0.22
CA PRO A 160 -11.10 -14.52 1.43
C PRO A 160 -9.70 -15.11 1.58
N TRP A 161 -8.89 -15.11 0.53
CA TRP A 161 -7.48 -15.52 0.58
C TRP A 161 -6.52 -14.36 0.81
N GLU A 162 -7.01 -13.12 0.87
CA GLU A 162 -6.23 -11.92 1.14
C GLU A 162 -6.31 -11.56 2.64
N LEU A 163 -5.25 -10.95 3.14
CA LEU A 163 -5.12 -10.46 4.51
C LEU A 163 -4.61 -9.02 4.49
N ILE A 164 -5.10 -8.22 5.42
CA ILE A 164 -4.62 -6.88 5.71
C ILE A 164 -4.01 -6.91 7.11
N ALA A 165 -2.72 -6.65 7.22
CA ALA A 165 -2.02 -6.45 8.48
C ALA A 165 -1.72 -4.97 8.68
N VAL A 166 -2.18 -4.42 9.80
CA VAL A 166 -1.95 -3.03 10.19
C VAL A 166 -0.96 -3.02 11.34
N ALA A 167 0.27 -2.61 11.07
CA ALA A 167 1.31 -2.43 12.06
C ALA A 167 1.34 -0.96 12.51
N LYS A 168 1.26 -0.73 13.83
CA LYS A 168 1.39 0.59 14.45
C LYS A 168 2.57 0.61 15.42
N LYS A 169 3.24 1.75 15.58
CA LYS A 169 4.29 1.88 16.59
C LYS A 169 3.71 1.56 17.97
N ARG A 170 4.53 0.89 18.81
CA ARG A 170 4.16 0.68 20.21
C ARG A 170 4.22 2.03 20.95
N PRO A 171 3.29 2.27 21.89
CA PRO A 171 3.34 3.46 22.76
C PRO A 171 4.65 3.54 23.57
#